data_AF-A0A3C7W0V2-F1
#
_entry.id   AF-A0A3C7W0V2-F1
#
_cell.length_a   1.000
_cell.length_b   1.000
_cell.length_c   1.000
_cell.angle_alpha   90.00
_cell.angle_beta   90.00
_cell.angle_gamma   90.00
#
_symmetry.space_group_name_H-M   'P 1'
#
loop_
_entity.id
_entity.type
_entity.pdbx_description
1 polymer ?
#
loop_
_entity_poly.entity_id
_entity_poly.type
_entity_poly.pdbx_seq_one_letter_code
_entity_poly.pdbx_strand_id
1 'polypeptide(L)'
;MAFDTLRYARRLREAGVPEPQADAQAELMAEAFGFYADNLLTRDHFTEVLNARFAEQDAKIERRLGSMDSKFEQRITALESKLEQRITALDSKVEQSTTALESKIEQSITALDSRFEQRFGRQDTVNRLHTWMLGMITLVLVVPQLQTWLA
;
A
#
# COMPACT_ATOMS: atom_id res chain seq x y z
N MET A 1 -61.03 12.70 5.57
CA MET A 1 -62.03 13.43 6.39
C MET A 1 -63.32 13.47 5.59
N ALA A 2 -64.47 13.13 6.17
CA ALA A 2 -65.75 13.16 5.45
C ALA A 2 -66.46 14.49 5.69
N PHE A 3 -66.86 15.19 4.62
CA PHE A 3 -67.67 16.40 4.70
C PHE A 3 -69.14 16.02 4.95
N ASP A 4 -69.73 16.52 6.04
CA ASP A 4 -71.11 16.24 6.42
C ASP A 4 -72.06 17.25 5.76
N THR A 5 -72.59 16.87 4.59
CA THR A 5 -73.52 17.66 3.78
C THR A 5 -74.82 17.99 4.51
N LEU A 6 -75.39 17.02 5.24
CA LEU A 6 -76.66 17.17 5.94
C LEU A 6 -76.57 18.15 7.11
N ARG A 7 -75.45 18.14 7.83
CA ARG A 7 -75.19 19.12 8.89
C ARG A 7 -74.88 20.51 8.33
N TYR A 8 -74.28 20.60 7.15
CA TYR A 8 -74.02 21.87 6.46
C TYR A 8 -75.32 22.51 5.95
N ALA A 9 -76.17 21.74 5.25
CA ALA A 9 -77.47 22.18 4.77
C ALA A 9 -78.38 22.66 5.92
N ARG A 10 -78.42 21.91 7.04
CA ARG A 10 -79.20 22.32 8.24
C ARG A 10 -78.79 23.70 8.77
N ARG A 11 -77.48 23.97 8.85
CA ARG A 11 -76.98 25.28 9.32
C ARG A 11 -77.32 26.42 8.36
N LEU A 12 -77.32 26.17 7.05
CA LEU A 12 -77.75 27.16 6.07
C LEU A 12 -79.25 27.49 6.20
N ARG A 13 -80.08 26.45 6.41
CA ARG A 13 -81.51 26.62 6.68
C ARG A 13 -81.76 27.41 7.97
N GLU A 14 -81.03 27.10 9.05
CA GLU A 14 -81.07 27.85 10.32
C GLU A 14 -80.63 29.32 10.17
N ALA A 15 -79.75 29.61 9.21
CA ALA A 15 -79.32 30.96 8.86
C ALA A 15 -80.31 31.70 7.92
N GLY A 16 -81.43 31.08 7.56
CA GLY A 16 -82.49 31.67 6.73
C GLY A 16 -82.35 31.40 5.23
N VAL A 17 -81.45 30.51 4.80
CA VAL A 17 -81.36 30.12 3.38
C VAL A 17 -82.52 29.16 3.03
N PRO A 18 -83.24 29.39 1.91
CA PRO A 18 -84.31 28.51 1.47
C PRO A 18 -83.85 27.06 1.28
N GLU A 19 -84.73 26.13 1.62
CA GLU A 19 -84.46 24.69 1.60
C GLU A 19 -83.76 24.18 0.33
N PRO A 20 -84.25 24.53 -0.89
CA PRO A 20 -83.62 24.05 -2.14
C PRO A 20 -82.23 24.65 -2.38
N GLN A 21 -82.01 25.89 -1.91
CA GLN A 21 -80.71 26.56 -2.06
C GLN A 21 -79.68 26.04 -1.07
N ALA A 22 -80.11 25.73 0.17
CA ALA A 22 -79.25 25.15 1.20
C ALA A 22 -78.74 23.77 0.80
N ASP A 23 -79.60 22.94 0.20
CA ASP A 23 -79.23 21.60 -0.26
C ASP A 23 -78.29 21.67 -1.46
N ALA A 24 -78.59 22.51 -2.46
CA ALA A 24 -77.73 22.72 -3.62
C ALA A 24 -76.35 23.28 -3.23
N GLN A 25 -76.28 24.20 -2.27
CA GLN A 25 -74.99 24.69 -1.75
C GLN A 25 -74.21 23.62 -1.00
N ALA A 26 -74.87 22.76 -0.23
CA ALA A 26 -74.21 21.67 0.49
C ALA A 26 -73.63 20.63 -0.47
N GLU A 27 -74.35 20.32 -1.54
CA GLU A 27 -73.93 19.40 -2.59
C GLU A 27 -72.72 19.94 -3.36
N LEU A 28 -72.79 21.18 -3.85
CA LEU A 28 -71.67 21.83 -4.55
C LEU A 28 -70.42 21.97 -3.66
N MET A 29 -70.59 22.22 -2.35
CA MET A 29 -69.47 22.26 -1.41
C MET A 29 -68.87 20.88 -1.16
N ALA A 30 -69.66 19.81 -1.16
CA ALA A 30 -69.14 18.45 -1.04
C ALA A 30 -68.38 18.02 -2.29
N GLU A 31 -68.87 18.35 -3.48
CA GLU A 31 -68.18 18.10 -4.74
C GLU A 31 -66.85 18.86 -4.81
N ALA A 32 -66.86 20.15 -4.47
CA ALA A 32 -65.65 20.95 -4.41
C ALA A 32 -64.65 20.39 -3.38
N PHE A 33 -65.13 19.98 -2.20
CA PHE A 33 -64.27 19.38 -1.18
C PHE A 33 -63.67 18.04 -1.63
N GLY A 34 -64.42 17.20 -2.36
CA GLY A 34 -63.89 15.99 -2.99
C GLY A 34 -62.76 16.31 -3.97
N PHE A 35 -62.96 17.28 -4.85
CA PHE A 35 -61.94 17.73 -5.81
C PHE A 35 -60.67 18.29 -5.14
N TYR A 36 -60.81 19.05 -4.05
CA TYR A 36 -59.67 19.56 -3.29
C TYR A 36 -58.98 18.48 -2.45
N ALA A 37 -59.74 17.54 -1.88
CA ALA A 37 -59.18 16.43 -1.10
C ALA A 37 -58.32 15.49 -1.97
N ASP A 38 -58.74 15.23 -3.21
CA ASP A 38 -57.98 14.42 -4.17
C ASP A 38 -56.71 15.13 -4.67
N ASN A 39 -56.68 16.46 -4.70
CA ASN A 39 -55.52 17.26 -5.10
C ASN A 39 -54.65 17.71 -3.91
N LEU A 40 -54.98 17.32 -2.67
CA LEU A 40 -54.20 17.69 -1.51
C LEU A 40 -52.98 16.77 -1.38
N LEU A 41 -51.79 17.39 -1.26
CA LEU A 41 -50.61 16.69 -0.75
C LEU A 41 -50.89 16.26 0.69
N THR A 42 -51.25 14.99 0.88
CA THR A 42 -51.48 14.44 2.21
C THR A 42 -50.16 14.29 2.96
N ARG A 43 -50.24 14.26 4.30
CA ARG A 43 -49.06 13.95 5.13
C ARG A 43 -48.42 12.63 4.72
N ASP A 44 -49.24 11.63 4.39
CA ASP A 44 -48.77 10.29 4.00
C ASP A 44 -47.98 10.34 2.69
N HIS A 45 -48.49 11.06 1.67
CA HIS A 45 -47.75 11.26 0.42
C HIS A 45 -46.41 11.96 0.66
N PHE A 46 -46.39 13.00 1.50
CA PHE A 46 -45.14 13.68 1.83
C PHE A 46 -44.14 12.77 2.56
N THR A 47 -44.63 11.95 3.51
CA THR A 47 -43.81 10.95 4.20
C THR A 47 -43.25 9.90 3.23
N GLU A 48 -44.06 9.42 2.29
CA GLU A 48 -43.61 8.46 1.28
C GLU A 48 -42.53 9.04 0.37
N VAL A 49 -42.71 10.25 -0.13
CA VAL A 49 -41.71 10.95 -0.96
C VAL A 49 -40.42 11.17 -0.19
N LEU A 50 -40.50 11.60 1.08
CA LEU A 50 -39.31 11.78 1.91
C LEU A 50 -38.57 10.46 2.16
N ASN A 51 -39.29 9.39 2.49
CA ASN A 51 -38.69 8.08 2.69
C ASN A 51 -38.01 7.57 1.43
N ALA A 52 -38.62 7.75 0.26
CA ALA A 52 -38.02 7.39 -1.01
C ALA A 52 -36.74 8.19 -1.29
N ARG A 53 -36.74 9.50 -0.99
CA ARG A 53 -35.55 10.35 -1.14
C ARG A 53 -34.42 9.96 -0.19
N PHE A 54 -34.72 9.65 1.06
CA PHE A 54 -33.71 9.19 2.01
C PHE A 54 -33.13 7.83 1.60
N ALA A 55 -33.98 6.88 1.17
CA ALA A 55 -33.51 5.59 0.66
C ALA A 55 -32.60 5.74 -0.56
N GLU A 56 -32.94 6.64 -1.50
CA GLU A 56 -32.08 6.97 -2.64
C GLU A 56 -30.73 7.55 -2.19
N GLN A 57 -30.74 8.42 -1.19
CA GLN A 57 -29.56 9.08 -0.65
C GLN A 57 -28.65 8.09 0.08
N ASP A 58 -29.22 7.21 0.90
CA ASP A 58 -28.51 6.14 1.60
C ASP A 58 -27.84 5.19 0.60
N ALA A 59 -28.59 4.74 -0.42
CA ALA A 59 -28.04 3.89 -1.48
C ALA A 59 -26.90 4.58 -2.26
N LYS A 60 -26.95 5.91 -2.41
CA LYS A 60 -25.87 6.67 -3.05
C LYS A 60 -24.64 6.78 -2.13
N ILE A 61 -24.83 6.99 -0.84
CA ILE A 61 -23.75 7.03 0.14
C ILE A 61 -23.06 5.67 0.23
N GLU A 62 -23.82 4.59 0.33
CA GLU A 62 -23.29 3.22 0.41
C GLU A 62 -22.47 2.86 -0.83
N ARG A 63 -22.96 3.20 -2.04
CA ARG A 63 -22.18 3.05 -3.28
C ARG A 63 -20.87 3.84 -3.27
N ARG A 64 -20.87 5.06 -2.74
CA ARG A 64 -19.64 5.89 -2.66
C ARG A 64 -18.66 5.32 -1.65
N LEU A 65 -19.13 4.86 -0.48
CA LEU A 65 -18.30 4.22 0.53
C LEU A 65 -17.69 2.92 -0.01
N GLY A 66 -18.50 2.02 -0.60
CA GLY A 66 -17.99 0.80 -1.21
C GLY A 66 -16.98 1.05 -2.35
N SER A 67 -17.20 2.11 -3.16
CA SER A 67 -16.22 2.51 -4.17
C SER A 67 -14.92 3.05 -3.56
N MET A 68 -14.99 3.78 -2.45
CA MET A 68 -13.82 4.24 -1.71
C MET A 68 -13.05 3.07 -1.12
N ASP A 69 -13.73 2.14 -0.45
CA ASP A 69 -13.12 0.95 0.16
C ASP A 69 -12.38 0.12 -0.90
N SER A 70 -13.02 -0.13 -2.04
CA SER A 70 -12.38 -0.83 -3.17
C SER A 70 -11.14 -0.10 -3.68
N LYS A 71 -11.15 1.23 -3.77
CA LYS A 71 -9.98 2.01 -4.18
C LYS A 71 -8.87 1.99 -3.13
N PHE A 72 -9.22 2.01 -1.85
CA PHE A 72 -8.23 1.90 -0.77
C PHE A 72 -7.57 0.53 -0.80
N GLU A 73 -8.35 -0.54 -0.94
CA GLU A 73 -7.84 -1.91 -1.04
C GLU A 73 -6.86 -2.06 -2.21
N GLN A 74 -7.26 -1.60 -3.40
CA GLN A 74 -6.39 -1.60 -4.58
C GLN A 74 -5.07 -0.83 -4.36
N ARG A 75 -5.12 0.31 -3.66
CA ARG A 75 -3.92 1.09 -3.34
C ARG A 75 -3.03 0.38 -2.33
N ILE A 76 -3.60 -0.30 -1.35
CA ILE A 76 -2.87 -1.09 -0.36
C ILE A 76 -2.13 -2.23 -1.08
N THR A 77 -2.84 -3.05 -1.86
CA THR A 77 -2.23 -4.15 -2.62
C THR A 77 -1.12 -3.65 -3.57
N ALA A 78 -1.32 -2.51 -4.23
CA ALA A 78 -0.30 -1.92 -5.09
C ALA A 78 0.95 -1.46 -4.32
N LEU A 79 0.76 -0.91 -3.11
CA LEU A 79 1.87 -0.51 -2.23
C LEU A 79 2.63 -1.73 -1.69
N GLU A 80 1.92 -2.78 -1.27
CA GLU A 80 2.51 -4.04 -0.83
C GLU A 80 3.36 -4.66 -1.94
N SER A 81 2.82 -4.78 -3.14
CA SER A 81 3.56 -5.30 -4.30
C SER A 81 4.82 -4.48 -4.62
N LYS A 82 4.72 -3.14 -4.57
CA LYS A 82 5.87 -2.25 -4.80
C LYS A 82 6.93 -2.37 -3.71
N LEU A 83 6.51 -2.59 -2.45
CA LEU A 83 7.42 -2.77 -1.34
C LEU A 83 8.17 -4.11 -1.48
N GLU A 84 7.46 -5.19 -1.81
CA GLU A 84 8.04 -6.51 -2.03
C GLU A 84 9.10 -6.48 -3.14
N GLN A 85 8.79 -5.83 -4.27
CA GLN A 85 9.74 -5.65 -5.37
C GLN A 85 11.00 -4.88 -4.93
N ARG A 86 10.85 -3.86 -4.07
CA ARG A 86 11.99 -3.09 -3.56
C ARG A 86 12.84 -3.90 -2.59
N ILE A 87 12.24 -4.73 -1.75
CA ILE A 87 12.95 -5.61 -0.83
C ILE A 87 13.76 -6.63 -1.64
N THR A 88 13.12 -7.31 -2.59
CA THR A 88 13.81 -8.28 -3.47
C THR A 88 14.98 -7.63 -4.23
N ALA A 89 14.80 -6.41 -4.74
CA ALA A 89 15.87 -5.69 -5.44
C ALA A 89 17.01 -5.29 -4.51
N LEU A 90 16.73 -4.92 -3.25
CA LEU A 90 17.75 -4.62 -2.25
C LEU A 90 18.52 -5.88 -1.86
N ASP A 91 17.85 -7.00 -1.64
CA ASP A 91 18.48 -8.28 -1.31
C ASP A 91 19.45 -8.72 -2.42
N SER A 92 19.01 -8.67 -3.67
CA SER A 92 19.87 -8.97 -4.83
C SER A 92 21.09 -8.05 -4.90
N LYS A 93 20.92 -6.75 -4.63
CA LYS A 93 22.03 -5.79 -4.63
C LYS A 93 23.03 -6.04 -3.50
N VAL A 94 22.54 -6.42 -2.32
CA VAL A 94 23.38 -6.79 -1.17
C VAL A 94 24.17 -8.07 -1.49
N GLU A 95 23.50 -9.10 -2.00
CA GLU A 95 24.14 -10.35 -2.42
C GLU A 95 25.26 -10.10 -3.44
N GLN A 96 24.95 -9.33 -4.50
CA GLN A 96 25.93 -8.98 -5.52
C GLN A 96 27.13 -8.22 -4.94
N SER A 97 26.88 -7.28 -4.01
CA SER A 97 27.94 -6.51 -3.37
C SER A 97 28.82 -7.39 -2.47
N THR A 98 28.23 -8.34 -1.75
CA THR A 98 28.94 -9.30 -0.91
C THR A 98 29.83 -10.21 -1.76
N THR A 99 29.29 -10.81 -2.83
CA THR A 99 30.08 -11.64 -3.75
C THR A 99 31.23 -10.86 -4.41
N ALA A 100 30.99 -9.60 -4.78
CA ALA A 100 32.03 -8.75 -5.35
C ALA A 100 33.15 -8.45 -4.33
N LEU A 101 32.80 -8.22 -3.07
CA LEU A 101 33.77 -8.03 -1.99
C LEU A 101 34.57 -9.30 -1.71
N GLU A 102 33.91 -10.46 -1.62
CA GLU A 102 34.56 -11.77 -1.47
C GLU A 102 35.57 -12.03 -2.58
N SER A 103 35.18 -11.82 -3.84
CA SER A 103 36.07 -11.98 -4.98
C SER A 103 37.28 -11.04 -4.92
N LYS A 104 37.08 -9.78 -4.51
CA LYS A 104 38.17 -8.81 -4.37
C LYS A 104 39.14 -9.18 -3.25
N ILE A 105 38.63 -9.72 -2.15
CA ILE A 105 39.44 -10.22 -1.03
C ILE A 105 40.27 -11.41 -1.50
N GLU A 106 39.66 -12.39 -2.17
CA GLU A 106 40.33 -13.58 -2.71
C GLU A 106 41.47 -13.20 -3.67
N GLN A 107 41.21 -12.28 -4.60
CA GLN A 107 42.23 -11.76 -5.51
C GLN A 107 43.38 -11.07 -4.76
N SER A 108 43.08 -10.34 -3.68
CA SER A 108 44.09 -9.65 -2.89
C SER A 108 44.95 -10.64 -2.10
N ILE A 109 44.36 -11.69 -1.54
CA ILE A 109 45.07 -12.78 -0.86
C ILE A 109 46.00 -13.48 -1.86
N THR A 110 45.47 -13.89 -3.02
CA THR A 110 46.27 -14.54 -4.08
C THR A 110 47.45 -13.66 -4.52
N ALA A 111 47.21 -12.35 -4.68
CA ALA A 111 48.27 -11.41 -5.04
C ALA A 111 49.33 -11.25 -3.94
N LEU A 112 48.93 -11.28 -2.66
CA LEU A 112 49.86 -11.26 -1.53
C LEU A 112 50.69 -12.53 -1.46
N ASP A 113 50.07 -13.71 -1.60
CA ASP A 113 50.76 -15.00 -1.59
C ASP A 113 51.81 -15.07 -2.70
N SER A 114 51.45 -14.64 -3.92
CA SER A 114 52.40 -14.58 -5.04
C SER A 114 53.61 -13.66 -4.74
N ARG A 115 53.39 -12.51 -4.10
CA ARG A 115 54.48 -11.60 -3.68
C ARG A 115 55.34 -12.21 -2.58
N PHE A 116 54.76 -12.93 -1.63
CA PHE A 116 55.51 -13.63 -0.60
C PHE A 116 56.37 -14.73 -1.19
N GLU A 117 55.81 -15.58 -2.03
CA GLU A 117 56.53 -16.67 -2.71
C GLU A 117 57.72 -16.13 -3.51
N GLN A 118 57.51 -15.04 -4.25
CA GLN A 118 58.58 -14.37 -4.99
C GLN A 118 59.71 -13.87 -4.08
N ARG A 119 59.36 -13.27 -2.92
CA ARG A 119 60.35 -12.76 -1.96
C ARG A 119 61.11 -13.90 -1.29
N PHE A 120 60.43 -14.96 -0.86
CA PHE A 120 61.07 -16.13 -0.25
C PHE A 120 61.96 -16.86 -1.26
N GLY A 121 61.51 -17.10 -2.49
CA GLY A 121 62.34 -17.71 -3.53
C GLY A 121 63.61 -16.88 -3.84
N ARG A 122 63.49 -15.54 -3.83
CA ARG A 122 64.66 -14.65 -3.93
C ARG A 122 65.58 -14.80 -2.71
N GLN A 123 65.03 -14.84 -1.50
CA GLN A 123 65.80 -15.00 -0.27
C GLN A 123 66.53 -16.35 -0.23
N ASP A 124 65.88 -17.44 -0.64
CA ASP A 124 66.47 -18.77 -0.69
C ASP A 124 67.63 -18.84 -1.69
N THR A 125 67.49 -18.19 -2.84
CA THR A 125 68.58 -18.08 -3.83
C THR A 125 69.78 -17.35 -3.23
N VAL A 126 69.53 -16.23 -2.56
CA VAL A 126 70.58 -15.45 -1.90
C VAL A 126 71.22 -16.23 -0.75
N ASN A 127 70.42 -16.90 0.09
CA ASN A 127 70.92 -17.72 1.19
C ASN A 127 71.78 -18.87 0.67
N ARG A 128 71.34 -19.56 -0.38
CA ARG A 128 72.11 -20.64 -1.02
C ARG A 128 73.47 -20.15 -1.54
N LEU A 129 73.51 -18.97 -2.15
CA LEU A 129 74.76 -18.35 -2.59
C LEU A 129 75.68 -18.06 -1.39
N HIS A 130 75.14 -17.49 -0.31
CA HIS A 130 75.91 -17.23 0.91
C HIS A 130 76.46 -18.52 1.54
N THR A 131 75.65 -19.57 1.65
CA THR A 131 76.09 -20.88 2.14
C THR A 131 77.24 -21.42 1.30
N TRP A 132 77.16 -21.30 -0.03
CA TRP A 132 78.26 -21.69 -0.93
C TRP A 132 79.54 -20.87 -0.73
N MET A 133 79.42 -19.54 -0.61
CA MET A 133 80.57 -18.66 -0.37
C MET A 133 81.25 -18.98 0.96
N LEU A 134 80.49 -19.19 2.03
CA LEU A 134 81.03 -19.58 3.34
C LEU A 134 81.74 -20.95 3.29
N GLY A 135 81.19 -21.92 2.54
CA GLY A 135 81.85 -23.21 2.30
C GLY A 135 83.21 -23.06 1.60
N MET A 136 83.29 -22.20 0.57
CA MET A 136 84.56 -21.90 -0.10
C MET A 136 85.55 -21.19 0.82
N ILE A 137 85.10 -20.18 1.58
CA ILE A 137 85.96 -19.44 2.52
C ILE A 137 86.51 -20.38 3.60
N THR A 138 85.68 -21.23 4.18
CA THR A 138 86.11 -22.22 5.19
C THR A 138 87.09 -23.23 4.61
N LEU A 139 86.88 -23.72 3.39
CA LEU A 139 87.83 -24.61 2.71
C LEU A 139 89.20 -23.92 2.52
N VAL A 140 89.20 -22.68 2.02
CA VAL A 140 90.45 -21.90 1.81
C VAL A 140 91.19 -21.62 3.11
N LEU A 141 90.48 -21.38 4.22
CA LEU A 141 91.10 -21.11 5.52
C LEU A 141 91.60 -22.37 6.23
N VAL A 142 90.86 -23.48 6.15
CA VAL A 142 91.14 -24.69 6.95
C VAL A 142 92.17 -25.60 6.27
N VAL A 143 92.15 -25.72 4.94
CA VAL A 143 93.08 -26.61 4.21
C VAL A 143 94.57 -26.28 4.47
N PRO A 144 95.02 -25.02 4.41
CA PRO A 144 96.42 -24.68 4.71
C PRO A 144 96.80 -24.98 6.16
N GLN A 145 95.88 -24.78 7.11
CA GLN A 145 96.11 -25.08 8.52
C GLN A 145 96.26 -26.59 8.77
N LEU A 146 95.48 -27.43 8.08
CA LEU A 146 95.64 -28.87 8.17
C LEU A 146 96.97 -29.35 7.58
N GLN A 147 97.42 -28.74 6.48
CA GLN A 147 98.73 -29.05 5.89
C GLN A 147 99.90 -28.71 6.82
N THR A 148 99.82 -27.62 7.58
CA THR A 148 100.88 -27.25 8.55
C THR A 148 100.86 -28.11 9.82
N TRP A 149 99.74 -28.74 10.17
CA TRP A 149 99.64 -29.63 11.33
C TRP A 149 100.04 -31.08 11.02
N LEU A 150 99.91 -31.51 9.75
CA LEU A 150 100.23 -32.85 9.28
C LEU A 150 101.66 -32.98 8.69
N ALA A 151 102.36 -31.86 8.51
CA ALA A 151 103.77 -31.80 8.12
C ALA A 151 104.69 -31.76 9.35
#